data_AF-A0A1Y3SC19-F1
#
_entry.id   AF-A0A1Y3SC19-F1
#
_cell.length_a   1.000
_cell.length_b   1.000
_cell.length_c   1.000
_cell.angle_alpha   90.00
_cell.angle_beta   90.00
_cell.angle_gamma   90.00
#
_symmetry.space_group_name_H-M   'P 1'
#
loop_
_entity.id
_entity.type
_entity.pdbx_description
1 polymer ?
#
loop_
_entity_poly.entity_id
_entity_poly.type
_entity_poly.pdbx_seq_one_letter_code
_entity_poly.pdbx_strand_id
1 'polypeptide(L)'
;MVKCALDILVDNLGFESCTELYEKFMPPIFAGELIYHYTSSSGLQSILKENPDKLILRASRFDCLNDKMEGTFARKIFINNCNEMYHKGEIDKDLHSILVNTSPTKTTLFYNVGGRRKPIRINREQFLTSLSQDGDSLAMWKYYSKGTQYDGRNIGLLTSEITNSLKEQFWEKEASFSIFPVVYREEEQKELITGFINLIKEAKKYNQDDKLVRALVSEQLAQWALVFKSQHFSHEEEVRIVIDVGRTTKNGVLQGSPIPIKYRDSNGYIIPFIELNLSKNSLESVTLAPIGCEKEMKDIQKTILEDMLCRYGYSAKGYNSGIDMRY
;
A
#
# COMPACT_ATOMS: atom_id res chain seq x y z
N MET A 1 15.45 15.27 25.27
CA MET A 1 15.66 14.96 23.83
C MET A 1 15.63 16.30 23.10
N VAL A 2 16.63 16.67 22.30
CA VAL A 2 16.58 17.94 21.55
C VAL A 2 15.63 17.73 20.38
N LYS A 3 14.44 18.35 20.44
CA LYS A 3 13.44 18.32 19.36
C LYS A 3 14.00 19.09 18.15
N CYS A 4 13.87 18.52 16.95
CA CYS A 4 14.28 19.25 15.74
C CYS A 4 13.24 20.33 15.40
N ALA A 5 13.58 21.26 14.49
CA ALA A 5 12.67 22.35 14.12
C ALA A 5 11.31 21.84 13.57
N LEU A 6 11.32 20.68 12.91
CA LEU A 6 10.08 20.04 12.46
C LEU A 6 9.26 19.48 13.63
N ASP A 7 9.89 18.83 14.61
CA ASP A 7 9.19 18.31 15.80
C ASP A 7 8.54 19.47 16.58
N ILE A 8 9.22 20.61 16.72
CA ILE A 8 8.68 21.80 17.39
C ILE A 8 7.46 22.34 16.62
N LEU A 9 7.54 22.38 15.29
CA LEU A 9 6.40 22.81 14.47
C LEU A 9 5.20 21.88 14.63
N VAL A 10 5.45 20.57 14.64
CA VAL A 10 4.41 19.54 14.82
C VAL A 10 3.76 19.65 16.21
N ASP A 11 4.54 19.84 17.27
CA ASP A 11 4.01 20.06 18.61
C ASP A 11 3.11 21.31 18.67
N ASN A 12 3.54 22.42 18.04
CA ASN A 12 2.78 23.67 17.99
C ASN A 12 1.45 23.53 17.23
N LEU A 13 1.38 22.55 16.33
CA LEU A 13 0.16 22.17 15.61
C LEU A 13 -0.74 21.22 16.40
N GLY A 14 -0.32 20.81 17.61
CA GLY A 14 -1.10 19.96 18.52
C GLY A 14 -0.96 18.47 18.26
N PHE A 15 0.13 18.01 17.63
CA PHE A 15 0.42 16.60 17.40
C PHE A 15 1.61 16.14 18.23
N GLU A 16 1.58 14.89 18.67
CA GLU A 16 2.66 14.24 19.41
C GLU A 16 3.85 13.84 18.51
N SER A 17 3.60 13.62 17.21
CA SER A 17 4.64 13.22 16.25
C SER A 17 4.32 13.56 14.80
N CYS A 18 5.35 13.56 13.94
CA CYS A 18 5.15 13.69 12.49
C CYS A 18 4.25 12.57 11.95
N THR A 19 4.40 11.35 12.46
CA THR A 19 3.61 10.18 12.07
C THR A 19 2.13 10.44 12.31
N GLU A 20 1.77 10.87 13.52
CA GLU A 20 0.38 11.19 13.87
C GLU A 20 -0.20 12.30 12.99
N LEU A 21 0.60 13.33 12.68
CA LEU A 21 0.20 14.41 11.78
C LEU A 21 -0.17 13.86 10.41
N TYR A 22 0.69 13.04 9.80
CA TYR A 22 0.42 12.49 8.47
C TYR A 22 -0.73 11.49 8.48
N GLU A 23 -0.82 10.63 9.49
CA GLU A 23 -1.91 9.65 9.64
C GLU A 23 -3.29 10.31 9.72
N LYS A 24 -3.39 11.51 10.32
CA LYS A 24 -4.65 12.28 10.34
C LYS A 24 -5.20 12.62 8.95
N PHE A 25 -4.34 12.75 7.95
CA PHE A 25 -4.72 13.07 6.57
C PHE A 25 -4.57 11.87 5.63
N MET A 26 -4.49 10.67 6.19
CA MET A 26 -4.58 9.41 5.46
C MET A 26 -5.99 8.82 5.62
N PRO A 27 -6.42 7.92 4.71
CA PRO A 27 -7.58 7.10 4.99
C PRO A 27 -7.37 6.30 6.29
N PRO A 28 -8.45 5.93 7.00
CA PRO A 28 -8.34 5.04 8.16
C PRO A 28 -7.59 3.76 7.81
N ILE A 29 -6.78 3.26 8.74
CA ILE A 29 -6.16 1.94 8.61
C ILE A 29 -7.26 0.91 8.37
N PHE A 30 -7.02 0.00 7.44
CA PHE A 30 -7.97 -1.04 7.09
C PHE A 30 -8.30 -1.91 8.32
N ALA A 31 -9.58 -1.94 8.69
CA ALA A 31 -10.08 -2.63 9.88
C ALA A 31 -10.86 -3.92 9.57
N GLY A 32 -10.94 -4.33 8.30
CA GLY A 32 -11.63 -5.55 7.92
C GLY A 32 -10.89 -6.81 8.37
N GLU A 33 -11.66 -7.83 8.72
CA GLU A 33 -11.13 -9.12 9.19
C GLU A 33 -10.42 -9.89 8.07
N LEU A 34 -10.98 -9.86 6.86
CA LEU A 34 -10.46 -10.54 5.68
C LEU A 34 -10.08 -9.55 4.59
N ILE A 35 -8.98 -9.87 3.90
CA ILE A 35 -8.56 -9.23 2.66
C ILE A 35 -8.18 -10.28 1.63
N TYR A 36 -8.36 -9.96 0.36
CA TYR A 36 -8.32 -10.95 -0.70
C TYR A 36 -7.24 -10.65 -1.74
N HIS A 37 -6.44 -11.65 -2.09
CA HIS A 37 -5.44 -11.53 -3.13
C HIS A 37 -5.85 -12.33 -4.38
N TYR A 38 -6.17 -11.62 -5.46
CA TYR A 38 -6.41 -12.23 -6.76
C TYR A 38 -5.09 -12.54 -7.45
N THR A 39 -5.01 -13.73 -8.04
CA THR A 39 -3.80 -14.24 -8.67
C THR A 39 -4.14 -15.30 -9.72
N SER A 40 -3.15 -15.73 -10.50
CA SER A 40 -3.29 -16.87 -11.41
C SER A 40 -3.05 -18.19 -10.69
N SER A 41 -3.31 -19.32 -11.34
CA SER A 41 -2.96 -20.64 -10.78
C SER A 41 -1.46 -20.79 -10.50
N SER A 42 -0.61 -20.27 -11.39
CA SER A 42 0.85 -20.26 -11.18
C SER A 42 1.26 -19.34 -10.02
N GLY A 43 0.60 -18.19 -9.89
CA GLY A 43 0.81 -17.27 -8.77
C GLY A 43 0.45 -17.92 -7.42
N LEU A 44 -0.69 -18.61 -7.34
CA LEU A 44 -1.11 -19.38 -6.16
C LEU A 44 -0.03 -20.39 -5.74
N GLN A 45 0.53 -21.15 -6.69
CA GLN A 45 1.61 -22.10 -6.38
C GLN A 45 2.85 -21.41 -5.82
N SER A 46 3.25 -20.27 -6.39
CA SER A 46 4.41 -19.51 -5.87
C SER A 46 4.19 -18.98 -4.46
N ILE A 47 2.95 -18.65 -4.10
CA ILE A 47 2.58 -18.11 -2.78
C ILE A 47 2.52 -19.21 -1.72
N LEU A 48 1.97 -20.39 -2.06
CA LEU A 48 1.65 -21.44 -1.09
C LEU A 48 2.67 -22.59 -1.02
N LYS A 49 3.44 -22.85 -2.09
CA LYS A 49 4.26 -24.06 -2.20
C LYS A 49 5.74 -23.82 -1.88
N GLU A 50 6.28 -22.65 -2.26
CA GLU A 50 7.74 -22.43 -2.26
C GLU A 50 8.38 -22.60 -0.88
N ASN A 51 7.63 -22.37 0.20
CA ASN A 51 8.12 -22.48 1.57
C ASN A 51 7.25 -23.43 2.41
N PRO A 52 7.84 -24.44 3.09
CA PRO A 52 7.07 -25.41 3.88
C PRO A 52 6.50 -24.83 5.17
N ASP A 53 6.95 -23.68 5.65
CA ASP A 53 6.55 -23.12 6.95
C ASP A 53 5.78 -21.79 6.81
N LYS A 54 5.80 -21.16 5.63
CA LYS A 54 5.27 -19.81 5.43
C LYS A 54 4.48 -19.67 4.13
N LEU A 55 3.51 -18.76 4.16
CA LEU A 55 2.88 -18.20 2.97
C LEU A 55 3.68 -16.97 2.52
N ILE A 56 4.00 -16.84 1.23
CA ILE A 56 4.82 -15.73 0.74
C ILE A 56 4.03 -14.83 -0.21
N LEU A 57 3.72 -13.61 0.22
CA LEU A 57 3.27 -12.54 -0.68
C LEU A 57 4.46 -11.73 -1.20
N ARG A 58 4.30 -11.12 -2.37
CA ARG A 58 5.33 -10.29 -2.99
C ARG A 58 4.87 -8.84 -3.03
N ALA A 59 5.60 -7.96 -2.36
CA ALA A 59 5.39 -6.53 -2.47
C ALA A 59 6.34 -5.93 -3.51
N SER A 60 5.79 -5.40 -4.60
CA SER A 60 6.58 -4.81 -5.70
C SER A 60 6.90 -3.35 -5.40
N ARG A 61 8.02 -2.84 -5.92
CA ARG A 61 8.37 -1.43 -5.72
C ARG A 61 7.32 -0.51 -6.36
N PHE A 62 6.91 0.55 -5.64
CA PHE A 62 5.73 1.34 -5.99
C PHE A 62 5.81 2.03 -7.37
N ASP A 63 7.01 2.35 -7.84
CA ASP A 63 7.25 3.00 -9.13
C ASP A 63 7.20 2.03 -10.32
N CYS A 64 6.99 0.75 -10.06
CA CYS A 64 6.93 -0.34 -11.04
C CYS A 64 5.53 -0.96 -11.17
N LEU A 65 4.49 -0.28 -10.67
CA LEU A 65 3.12 -0.74 -10.82
C LEU A 65 2.63 -0.64 -12.27
N ASN A 66 1.62 -1.46 -12.58
CA ASN A 66 1.03 -1.55 -13.91
C ASN A 66 0.39 -0.22 -14.36
N ASP A 67 -0.18 0.54 -13.42
CA ASP A 67 -0.73 1.85 -13.70
C ASP A 67 0.32 2.95 -13.46
N LYS A 68 0.87 3.47 -14.57
CA LYS A 68 1.84 4.56 -14.57
C LYS A 68 1.26 5.88 -14.06
N MET A 69 -0.07 6.03 -14.03
CA MET A 69 -0.73 7.25 -13.57
C MET A 69 -0.82 7.33 -12.05
N GLU A 70 -0.86 6.21 -11.33
CA GLU A 70 -1.08 6.19 -9.87
C GLU A 70 -0.08 7.07 -9.11
N GLY A 71 1.21 7.01 -9.45
CA GLY A 71 2.25 7.81 -8.79
C GLY A 71 2.15 9.33 -9.05
N THR A 72 1.36 9.77 -10.04
CA THR A 72 1.17 11.19 -10.40
C THR A 72 -0.24 11.69 -10.15
N PHE A 73 -1.20 10.78 -9.96
CA PHE A 73 -2.62 11.09 -9.79
C PHE A 73 -2.86 11.95 -8.54
N ALA A 74 -2.30 11.55 -7.38
CA ALA A 74 -2.42 12.31 -6.14
C ALA A 74 -1.93 13.76 -6.30
N ARG A 75 -0.80 13.96 -6.99
CA ARG A 75 -0.24 15.29 -7.26
C ARG A 75 -1.16 16.12 -8.16
N LYS A 76 -1.80 15.51 -9.15
CA LYS A 76 -2.77 16.18 -10.02
C LYS A 76 -3.96 16.70 -9.21
N ILE A 77 -4.57 15.85 -8.36
CA ILE A 77 -5.72 16.24 -7.54
C ILE A 77 -5.33 17.32 -6.53
N PHE A 78 -4.15 17.19 -5.90
CA PHE A 78 -3.60 18.21 -5.01
C PHE A 78 -3.45 19.58 -5.67
N ILE A 79 -2.84 19.64 -6.86
CA ILE A 79 -2.66 20.91 -7.58
C ILE A 79 -4.00 21.53 -7.98
N ASN A 80 -4.94 20.71 -8.46
CA ASN A 80 -6.28 21.19 -8.80
C ASN A 80 -6.97 21.82 -7.59
N ASN A 81 -6.91 21.16 -6.43
CA ASN A 81 -7.49 21.70 -5.20
C ASN A 81 -6.77 22.97 -4.72
N CYS A 82 -5.44 23.04 -4.81
CA CYS A 82 -4.69 24.28 -4.53
C CYS A 82 -5.13 25.44 -5.44
N ASN A 83 -5.33 25.19 -6.74
CA ASN A 83 -5.79 26.21 -7.68
C ASN A 83 -7.21 26.67 -7.35
N GLU A 84 -8.12 25.75 -7.04
CA GLU A 84 -9.49 26.07 -6.62
C GLU A 84 -9.49 26.95 -5.37
N MET A 85 -8.73 26.59 -4.34
CA MET A 85 -8.61 27.37 -3.10
C MET A 85 -8.01 28.76 -3.34
N TYR A 86 -7.01 28.87 -4.22
CA TYR A 86 -6.42 30.16 -4.59
C TYR A 86 -7.43 31.07 -5.31
N HIS A 87 -8.20 30.53 -6.27
CA HIS A 87 -9.23 31.29 -6.97
C HIS A 87 -10.36 31.76 -6.05
N LYS A 88 -10.66 31.01 -4.99
CA LYS A 88 -11.63 31.39 -3.95
C LYS A 88 -11.07 32.37 -2.91
N GLY A 89 -9.77 32.70 -2.97
CA GLY A 89 -9.11 33.57 -2.01
C GLY A 89 -8.86 32.91 -0.63
N GLU A 90 -8.93 31.57 -0.55
CA GLU A 90 -8.73 30.83 0.69
C GLU A 90 -7.25 30.67 1.05
N ILE A 91 -6.36 30.76 0.05
CA ILE A 91 -4.90 30.79 0.22
C ILE A 91 -4.32 31.97 -0.56
N ASP A 92 -3.24 32.55 -0.03
CA ASP A 92 -2.50 33.63 -0.71
C ASP A 92 -1.59 33.09 -1.83
N LYS A 93 -1.05 34.02 -2.63
CA LYS A 93 -0.18 33.71 -3.78
C LYS A 93 1.12 33.01 -3.35
N ASP A 94 1.66 33.34 -2.19
CA ASP A 94 2.94 32.83 -1.74
C ASP A 94 2.80 31.36 -1.29
N LEU A 95 1.77 31.06 -0.49
CA LEU A 95 1.42 29.69 -0.11
C LEU A 95 1.04 28.87 -1.34
N HIS A 96 0.20 29.39 -2.24
CA HIS A 96 -0.14 28.72 -3.49
C HIS A 96 1.11 28.31 -4.27
N SER A 97 2.05 29.25 -4.48
CA SER A 97 3.32 29.00 -5.16
C SER A 97 4.16 27.92 -4.46
N ILE A 98 4.21 27.91 -3.12
CA ILE A 98 4.92 26.86 -2.37
C ILE A 98 4.29 25.49 -2.63
N LEU A 99 2.97 25.38 -2.51
CA LEU A 99 2.23 24.12 -2.64
C LEU A 99 2.40 23.52 -4.04
N VAL A 100 2.13 24.29 -5.10
CA VAL A 100 2.15 23.77 -6.49
C VAL A 100 3.55 23.42 -6.99
N ASN A 101 4.58 24.09 -6.48
CA ASN A 101 5.98 23.84 -6.85
C ASN A 101 6.63 22.75 -5.98
N THR A 102 5.93 22.21 -4.99
CA THR A 102 6.44 21.12 -4.17
C THR A 102 6.21 19.78 -4.88
N SER A 103 7.19 18.87 -4.74
CA SER A 103 7.16 17.53 -5.33
C SER A 103 7.27 16.48 -4.22
N PRO A 104 6.72 15.27 -4.41
CA PRO A 104 6.84 14.21 -3.41
C PRO A 104 8.31 13.87 -3.12
N THR A 105 8.61 13.66 -1.84
CA THR A 105 9.96 13.31 -1.37
C THR A 105 10.26 11.82 -1.53
N LYS A 106 11.55 11.47 -1.70
CA LYS A 106 12.06 10.08 -1.66
C LYS A 106 12.77 9.72 -0.36
N THR A 107 12.69 10.61 0.64
CA THR A 107 13.30 10.43 1.96
C THR A 107 12.25 10.59 3.03
N THR A 108 12.34 9.85 4.12
CA THR A 108 11.47 10.00 5.29
C THR A 108 12.26 10.06 6.59
N LEU A 109 11.57 10.37 7.68
CA LEU A 109 12.09 10.32 9.04
C LEU A 109 11.79 8.96 9.64
N PHE A 110 12.84 8.18 9.91
CA PHE A 110 12.70 6.94 10.68
C PHE A 110 13.07 7.20 12.14
N TYR A 111 12.25 6.66 13.04
CA TYR A 111 12.50 6.62 14.48
C TYR A 111 13.06 5.24 14.84
N ASN A 112 14.11 5.18 15.66
CA ASN A 112 14.81 3.95 16.09
C ASN A 112 15.53 3.14 14.99
N VAL A 113 16.62 3.71 14.47
CA VAL A 113 17.66 2.95 13.76
C VAL A 113 18.61 2.36 14.80
N GLY A 114 18.62 1.03 15.00
CA GLY A 114 19.58 0.34 15.87
C GLY A 114 19.66 0.85 17.32
N GLY A 115 18.50 1.04 17.99
CA GLY A 115 18.44 1.51 19.37
C GLY A 115 18.69 3.02 19.57
N ARG A 116 18.88 3.79 18.49
CA ARG A 116 19.05 5.25 18.56
C ARG A 116 17.69 5.96 18.54
N ARG A 117 17.33 6.60 19.65
CA ARG A 117 16.11 7.42 19.81
C ARG A 117 16.12 8.78 19.09
N LYS A 118 16.97 8.97 18.06
CA LYS A 118 17.01 10.24 17.30
C LYS A 118 16.42 10.03 15.91
N PRO A 119 15.52 10.89 15.43
CA PRO A 119 15.01 10.80 14.07
C PRO A 119 16.15 11.03 13.09
N ILE A 120 16.31 10.12 12.12
CA ILE A 120 17.29 10.28 11.04
C ILE A 120 16.51 10.33 9.73
N ARG A 121 16.79 11.36 8.93
CA ARG A 121 16.29 11.43 7.56
C ARG A 121 17.07 10.45 6.70
N ILE A 122 16.38 9.45 6.18
CA ILE A 122 16.99 8.39 5.36
C ILE A 122 16.24 8.22 4.05
N ASN A 123 16.91 7.60 3.08
CA ASN A 123 16.26 7.28 1.79
C ASN A 123 15.17 6.25 2.04
N ARG A 124 14.02 6.44 1.41
CA ARG A 124 12.85 5.58 1.54
C ARG A 124 12.64 4.85 0.23
N GLU A 125 12.61 3.53 0.28
CA GLU A 125 12.10 2.69 -0.81
C GLU A 125 10.75 2.14 -0.40
N GLN A 126 9.76 2.32 -1.27
CA GLN A 126 8.37 1.95 -0.96
C GLN A 126 7.99 0.74 -1.81
N PHE A 127 7.46 -0.28 -1.15
CA PHE A 127 6.95 -1.49 -1.77
C PHE A 127 5.48 -1.66 -1.40
N LEU A 128 4.70 -2.26 -2.29
CA LEU A 128 3.30 -2.52 -2.02
C LEU A 128 2.82 -3.86 -2.55
N THR A 129 1.84 -4.41 -1.84
CA THR A 129 1.01 -5.52 -2.30
C THR A 129 -0.41 -5.02 -2.44
N SER A 130 -1.00 -5.20 -3.62
CA SER A 130 -2.40 -4.89 -3.89
C SER A 130 -3.29 -6.09 -3.57
N LEU A 131 -4.31 -5.85 -2.75
CA LEU A 131 -5.36 -6.77 -2.35
C LEU A 131 -6.72 -6.12 -2.62
N SER A 132 -7.81 -6.85 -2.39
CA SER A 132 -9.18 -6.38 -2.56
C SER A 132 -10.00 -6.68 -1.31
N GLN A 133 -11.05 -5.88 -1.07
CA GLN A 133 -12.05 -6.14 -0.03
C GLN A 133 -13.08 -7.18 -0.47
N ASP A 134 -13.28 -7.36 -1.78
CA ASP A 134 -14.23 -8.32 -2.32
C ASP A 134 -13.51 -9.59 -2.77
N GLY A 135 -13.86 -10.73 -2.15
CA GLY A 135 -13.30 -12.05 -2.46
C GLY A 135 -13.90 -12.71 -3.70
N ASP A 136 -14.99 -12.17 -4.25
CA ASP A 136 -15.67 -12.72 -5.42
C ASP A 136 -16.19 -11.64 -6.39
N SER A 137 -15.27 -10.83 -6.90
CA SER A 137 -15.54 -9.70 -7.80
C SER A 137 -15.42 -10.10 -9.28
N LEU A 138 -16.50 -9.91 -10.04
CA LEU A 138 -16.52 -10.13 -11.49
C LEU A 138 -15.47 -9.29 -12.22
N ALA A 139 -15.26 -8.05 -11.77
CA ALA A 139 -14.28 -7.16 -12.40
C ALA A 139 -12.86 -7.69 -12.16
N MET A 140 -12.54 -8.14 -10.94
CA MET A 140 -11.24 -8.74 -10.62
C MET A 140 -11.02 -10.05 -11.37
N TRP A 141 -12.03 -10.90 -11.49
CA TRP A 141 -11.94 -12.12 -12.28
C TRP A 141 -11.59 -11.86 -13.74
N LYS A 142 -12.11 -10.78 -14.35
CA LYS A 142 -11.74 -10.41 -15.74
C LYS A 142 -10.25 -10.05 -15.87
N TYR A 143 -9.61 -9.56 -14.82
CA TYR A 143 -8.18 -9.23 -14.85
C TYR A 143 -7.29 -10.46 -14.66
N TYR A 144 -7.67 -11.37 -13.78
CA TYR A 144 -6.82 -12.47 -13.31
C TYR A 144 -7.16 -13.85 -13.89
N SER A 145 -8.33 -14.01 -14.53
CA SER A 145 -8.74 -15.23 -15.22
C SER A 145 -8.55 -15.12 -16.73
N LYS A 146 -7.41 -14.57 -17.18
CA LYS A 146 -7.14 -14.33 -18.62
C LYS A 146 -6.58 -15.58 -19.28
N GLY A 147 -7.36 -16.19 -20.17
CA GLY A 147 -6.91 -17.31 -21.01
C GLY A 147 -8.07 -18.21 -21.42
N THR A 148 -7.78 -19.28 -22.18
CA THR A 148 -8.79 -20.26 -22.62
C THR A 148 -9.33 -21.15 -21.50
N GLN A 149 -8.73 -21.10 -20.29
CA GLN A 149 -9.01 -22.02 -19.19
C GLN A 149 -9.49 -21.37 -17.87
N TYR A 150 -9.68 -20.05 -17.82
CA TYR A 150 -10.15 -19.32 -16.61
C TYR A 150 -9.41 -19.74 -15.33
N ASP A 151 -8.08 -19.55 -15.32
CA ASP A 151 -7.17 -20.06 -14.29
C ASP A 151 -7.04 -19.15 -13.04
N GLY A 152 -7.94 -18.18 -12.89
CA GLY A 152 -7.91 -17.23 -11.77
C GLY A 152 -8.15 -17.91 -10.42
N ARG A 153 -7.48 -17.37 -9.40
CA ARG A 153 -7.58 -17.78 -8.00
C ARG A 153 -7.71 -16.54 -7.13
N ASN A 154 -8.43 -16.69 -6.03
CA ASN A 154 -8.51 -15.67 -5.00
C ASN A 154 -8.12 -16.30 -3.66
N ILE A 155 -7.31 -15.60 -2.88
CA ILE A 155 -6.76 -16.05 -1.60
C ILE A 155 -7.34 -15.15 -0.52
N GLY A 156 -8.20 -15.68 0.35
CA GLY A 156 -8.71 -14.97 1.52
C GLY A 156 -7.71 -15.05 2.67
N LEU A 157 -7.34 -13.88 3.20
CA LEU A 157 -6.31 -13.74 4.22
C LEU A 157 -6.82 -13.01 5.45
N LEU A 158 -6.49 -13.52 6.64
CA LEU A 158 -6.79 -12.90 7.92
C LEU A 158 -5.85 -11.71 8.17
N THR A 159 -6.42 -10.50 8.24
CA THR A 159 -5.68 -9.24 8.41
C THR A 159 -4.89 -9.21 9.73
N SER A 160 -5.42 -9.81 10.80
CA SER A 160 -4.77 -9.91 12.11
C SER A 160 -3.47 -10.74 12.03
N GLU A 161 -3.53 -11.91 11.39
CA GLU A 161 -2.38 -12.80 11.22
C GLU A 161 -1.31 -12.20 10.29
N ILE A 162 -1.73 -11.48 9.25
CA ILE A 162 -0.81 -10.70 8.40
C ILE A 162 -0.08 -9.67 9.25
N THR A 163 -0.82 -8.88 10.03
CA THR A 163 -0.28 -7.83 10.89
C THR A 163 0.73 -8.40 11.89
N ASN A 164 0.42 -9.52 12.53
CA ASN A 164 1.31 -10.20 13.47
C ASN A 164 2.59 -10.68 12.78
N SER A 165 2.47 -11.34 11.63
CA SER A 165 3.61 -11.85 10.86
C SER A 165 4.55 -10.73 10.40
N LEU A 166 3.98 -9.61 9.93
CA LEU A 166 4.78 -8.47 9.45
C LEU A 166 5.42 -7.68 10.60
N LYS A 167 4.76 -7.56 11.76
CA LYS A 167 5.36 -6.99 12.98
C LYS A 167 6.60 -7.77 13.39
N GLU A 168 6.54 -9.10 13.37
CA GLU A 168 7.69 -9.96 13.67
C GLU A 168 8.77 -9.83 12.58
N GLN A 169 8.39 -9.89 11.30
CA GLN A 169 9.34 -9.81 10.19
C GLN A 169 10.14 -8.50 10.17
N PHE A 170 9.51 -7.38 10.52
CA PHE A 170 10.11 -6.05 10.49
C PHE A 170 10.59 -5.57 11.87
N TRP A 171 10.49 -6.40 12.90
CA TRP A 171 11.00 -6.08 14.24
C TRP A 171 12.49 -5.68 14.17
N GLU A 172 12.83 -4.55 14.81
CA GLU A 172 14.18 -3.98 14.87
C GLU A 172 14.86 -3.69 13.51
N LYS A 173 14.10 -3.67 12.41
CA LYS A 173 14.60 -3.25 11.09
C LYS A 173 14.18 -1.82 10.81
N GLU A 174 14.92 -1.13 9.94
CA GLU A 174 14.51 0.14 9.36
C GLU A 174 13.41 -0.08 8.31
N ALA A 175 12.31 -0.68 8.71
CA ALA A 175 11.17 -0.93 7.88
C ALA A 175 9.87 -0.84 8.70
N SER A 176 8.84 -0.25 8.09
CA SER A 176 7.51 -0.16 8.67
C SER A 176 6.48 -0.56 7.62
N PHE A 177 5.29 -0.95 8.09
CA PHE A 177 4.19 -1.26 7.20
C PHE A 177 2.88 -0.67 7.71
N SER A 178 1.97 -0.42 6.78
CA SER A 178 0.61 0.01 7.04
C SER A 178 -0.32 -0.63 6.03
N ILE A 179 -1.58 -0.86 6.42
CA ILE A 179 -2.60 -1.44 5.54
C ILE A 179 -3.68 -0.38 5.33
N PHE A 180 -3.80 0.14 4.12
CA PHE A 180 -4.73 1.21 3.80
C PHE A 180 -5.70 0.80 2.70
N PRO A 181 -7.00 1.12 2.83
CA PRO A 181 -7.89 1.12 1.68
C PRO A 181 -7.48 2.24 0.71
N VAL A 182 -7.65 1.99 -0.58
CA VAL A 182 -7.48 3.02 -1.61
C VAL A 182 -8.66 3.98 -1.61
N VAL A 183 -8.39 5.27 -1.70
CA VAL A 183 -9.38 6.35 -1.78
C VAL A 183 -9.68 6.65 -3.24
N TYR A 184 -10.92 6.41 -3.66
CA TYR A 184 -11.37 6.60 -5.05
C TYR A 184 -12.19 7.88 -5.26
N ARG A 185 -13.04 8.23 -4.30
CA ARG A 185 -13.96 9.36 -4.40
C ARG A 185 -13.18 10.67 -4.36
N GLU A 186 -13.39 11.53 -5.35
CA GLU A 186 -12.68 12.80 -5.47
C GLU A 186 -13.02 13.73 -4.29
N GLU A 187 -14.24 13.64 -3.78
CA GLU A 187 -14.71 14.38 -2.61
C GLU A 187 -13.90 14.04 -1.35
N GLU A 188 -13.71 12.75 -1.05
CA GLU A 188 -12.88 12.31 0.08
C GLU A 188 -11.42 12.75 -0.08
N GLN A 189 -10.87 12.63 -1.30
CA GLN A 189 -9.51 13.07 -1.58
C GLN A 189 -9.38 14.58 -1.34
N LYS A 190 -10.36 15.37 -1.80
CA LYS A 190 -10.43 16.83 -1.59
C LYS A 190 -10.58 17.17 -0.12
N GLU A 191 -11.35 16.43 0.66
CA GLU A 191 -11.50 16.64 2.11
C GLU A 191 -10.15 16.45 2.83
N LEU A 192 -9.44 15.36 2.57
CA LEU A 192 -8.11 15.09 3.12
C LEU A 192 -7.11 16.19 2.74
N ILE A 193 -7.08 16.59 1.47
CA ILE A 193 -6.19 17.65 0.97
C ILE A 193 -6.52 19.00 1.61
N THR A 194 -7.80 19.39 1.62
CA THR A 194 -8.25 20.68 2.16
C THR A 194 -7.96 20.76 3.66
N GLY A 195 -8.22 19.68 4.40
CA GLY A 195 -7.87 19.57 5.81
C GLY A 195 -6.36 19.79 6.05
N PHE A 196 -5.52 19.15 5.24
CA PHE A 196 -4.06 19.30 5.34
C PHE A 196 -3.60 20.71 4.96
N ILE A 197 -4.12 21.31 3.88
CA ILE A 197 -3.77 22.68 3.49
C ILE A 197 -4.17 23.68 4.58
N ASN A 198 -5.33 23.50 5.20
CA ASN A 198 -5.73 24.32 6.34
C ASN A 198 -4.77 24.18 7.53
N LEU A 199 -4.27 22.98 7.80
CA LEU A 199 -3.21 22.81 8.80
C LEU A 199 -1.92 23.56 8.40
N ILE A 200 -1.52 23.49 7.14
CA ILE A 200 -0.33 24.22 6.64
C ILE A 200 -0.49 25.74 6.76
N LYS A 201 -1.70 26.28 6.54
CA LYS A 201 -1.99 27.70 6.79
C LYS A 201 -1.75 28.07 8.24
N GLU A 202 -2.21 27.24 9.18
CA GLU A 202 -1.95 27.43 10.60
C GLU A 202 -0.45 27.32 10.91
N ALA A 203 0.24 26.35 10.29
CA ALA A 203 1.68 26.15 10.46
C ALA A 203 2.50 27.40 10.08
N LYS A 204 2.10 28.15 9.04
CA LYS A 204 2.75 29.40 8.63
C LYS A 204 2.64 30.51 9.67
N LYS A 205 1.67 30.47 10.59
CA LYS A 205 1.59 31.41 11.71
C LYS A 205 2.69 31.19 12.74
N TYR A 206 3.11 29.93 12.90
CA TYR A 206 4.15 29.52 13.85
C TYR A 206 5.55 29.47 13.24
N ASN A 207 5.65 29.39 11.91
CA ASN A 207 6.91 29.21 11.22
C ASN A 207 6.96 29.99 9.89
N GLN A 208 7.99 30.84 9.75
CA GLN A 208 8.26 31.59 8.52
C GLN A 208 9.15 30.83 7.53
N ASP A 209 9.71 29.67 7.90
CA ASP A 209 10.57 28.89 7.01
C ASP A 209 9.77 28.01 6.04
N ASP A 210 9.70 28.46 4.78
CA ASP A 210 9.12 27.72 3.67
C ASP A 210 9.70 26.31 3.50
N LYS A 211 10.95 26.05 3.94
CA LYS A 211 11.56 24.71 3.82
C LYS A 211 10.83 23.66 4.65
N LEU A 212 10.36 24.01 5.85
CA LEU A 212 9.62 23.08 6.70
C LEU A 212 8.23 22.81 6.13
N VAL A 213 7.55 23.84 5.62
CA VAL A 213 6.27 23.68 4.90
C VAL A 213 6.44 22.75 3.70
N ARG A 214 7.47 23.00 2.87
CA ARG A 214 7.79 22.12 1.73
C ARG A 214 8.07 20.69 2.19
N ALA A 215 8.74 20.49 3.32
CA ALA A 215 9.00 19.16 3.84
C ALA A 215 7.72 18.40 4.22
N LEU A 216 6.80 19.06 4.95
CA LEU A 216 5.49 18.49 5.30
C LEU A 216 4.69 18.13 4.04
N VAL A 217 4.59 19.07 3.10
CA VAL A 217 3.83 18.89 1.85
C VAL A 217 4.45 17.78 0.99
N SER A 218 5.78 17.73 0.88
CA SER A 218 6.47 16.70 0.09
C SER A 218 6.23 15.30 0.66
N GLU A 219 6.21 15.14 1.98
CA GLU A 219 5.96 13.85 2.63
C GLU A 219 4.50 13.42 2.46
N GLN A 220 3.54 14.32 2.72
CA GLN A 220 2.12 14.02 2.58
C GLN A 220 1.76 13.65 1.12
N LEU A 221 2.32 14.36 0.13
CA LEU A 221 2.15 14.02 -1.28
C LEU A 221 2.67 12.62 -1.61
N ALA A 222 3.79 12.21 -1.01
CA ALA A 222 4.35 10.87 -1.22
C ALA A 222 3.47 9.79 -0.59
N GLN A 223 2.84 10.06 0.55
CA GLN A 223 1.88 9.16 1.19
C GLN A 223 0.59 9.03 0.36
N TRP A 224 0.01 10.14 -0.10
CA TRP A 224 -1.19 10.11 -0.95
C TRP A 224 -0.95 9.43 -2.31
N ALA A 225 0.26 9.53 -2.87
CA ALA A 225 0.62 8.82 -4.11
C ALA A 225 0.48 7.29 -3.98
N LEU A 226 0.45 6.75 -2.76
CA LEU A 226 0.26 5.32 -2.51
C LEU A 226 -1.20 4.92 -2.33
N VAL A 227 -2.10 5.85 -2.00
CA VAL A 227 -3.49 5.52 -1.59
C VAL A 227 -4.56 6.22 -2.41
N PHE A 228 -4.25 7.25 -3.19
CA PHE A 228 -5.23 7.90 -4.06
C PHE A 228 -5.25 7.26 -5.45
N LYS A 229 -6.44 6.94 -5.93
CA LYS A 229 -6.66 6.35 -7.26
C LYS A 229 -7.89 6.95 -7.90
N SER A 230 -7.97 6.87 -9.24
CA SER A 230 -9.13 7.38 -9.96
C SER A 230 -10.36 6.51 -9.71
N GLN A 231 -11.53 7.15 -9.55
CA GLN A 231 -12.84 6.49 -9.44
C GLN A 231 -13.11 5.43 -10.51
N HIS A 232 -12.52 5.51 -11.70
CA HIS A 232 -12.64 4.50 -12.75
C HIS A 232 -12.21 3.09 -12.30
N PHE A 233 -11.33 3.00 -11.30
CA PHE A 233 -10.83 1.75 -10.74
C PHE A 233 -11.52 1.35 -9.43
N SER A 234 -12.59 2.04 -9.01
CA SER A 234 -13.24 1.77 -7.72
C SER A 234 -13.78 0.34 -7.59
N HIS A 235 -14.03 -0.33 -8.71
CA HIS A 235 -14.46 -1.72 -8.77
C HIS A 235 -13.40 -2.74 -8.27
N GLU A 236 -12.14 -2.32 -8.10
CA GLU A 236 -11.10 -3.17 -7.53
C GLU A 236 -11.24 -3.31 -6.01
N GLU A 237 -11.93 -2.36 -5.36
CA GLU A 237 -12.05 -2.24 -3.91
C GLU A 237 -10.70 -2.43 -3.21
N GLU A 238 -9.66 -1.81 -3.79
CA GLU A 238 -8.28 -2.13 -3.47
C GLU A 238 -7.90 -1.78 -2.02
N VAL A 239 -7.16 -2.67 -1.38
CA VAL A 239 -6.45 -2.47 -0.10
C VAL A 239 -4.98 -2.72 -0.34
N ARG A 240 -4.12 -1.82 0.15
CA ARG A 240 -2.68 -1.90 -0.03
C ARG A 240 -1.99 -2.18 1.29
N ILE A 241 -1.17 -3.22 1.31
CA ILE A 241 -0.09 -3.32 2.30
C ILE A 241 1.05 -2.48 1.76
N VAL A 242 1.31 -1.34 2.39
CA VAL A 242 2.42 -0.42 2.08
C VAL A 242 3.58 -0.74 3.00
N ILE A 243 4.77 -0.89 2.45
CA ILE A 243 6.01 -1.13 3.19
C ILE A 243 7.00 -0.01 2.87
N ASP A 244 7.38 0.73 3.89
CA ASP A 244 8.45 1.72 3.82
C ASP A 244 9.74 1.10 4.31
N VAL A 245 10.77 1.09 3.45
CA VAL A 245 12.10 0.56 3.76
C VAL A 245 13.11 1.69 3.79
N GLY A 246 13.72 1.89 4.95
CA GLY A 246 14.74 2.87 5.21
C GLY A 246 16.12 2.40 4.77
N ARG A 247 16.79 3.19 3.93
CA ARG A 247 18.18 2.95 3.51
C ARG A 247 19.09 4.06 4.01
N THR A 248 20.01 3.69 4.89
CA THR A 248 21.02 4.61 5.41
C THR A 248 22.06 4.94 4.36
N THR A 249 22.67 6.12 4.49
CA THR A 249 23.85 6.51 3.71
C THR A 249 25.04 6.63 4.65
N LYS A 250 26.18 6.07 4.25
CA LYS A 250 27.45 6.19 4.99
C LYS A 250 28.49 6.72 4.02
N ASN A 251 29.11 7.86 4.35
CA ASN A 251 30.08 8.55 3.49
C ASN A 251 29.56 8.81 2.06
N GLY A 252 28.28 9.17 1.92
CA GLY A 252 27.65 9.39 0.61
C GLY A 252 27.27 8.12 -0.15
N VAL A 253 27.57 6.93 0.37
CA VAL A 253 27.24 5.64 -0.26
C VAL A 253 26.00 5.04 0.38
N LEU A 254 25.00 4.72 -0.46
CA LEU A 254 23.77 4.06 -0.04
C LEU A 254 24.09 2.64 0.45
N GLN A 255 23.76 2.36 1.71
CA GLN A 255 24.01 1.06 2.31
C GLN A 255 23.03 0.00 1.77
N GLY A 256 23.34 -1.27 2.02
CA GLY A 256 22.44 -2.38 1.70
C GLY A 256 21.06 -2.18 2.31
N SER A 257 20.03 -2.70 1.64
CA SER A 257 18.68 -2.67 2.18
C SER A 257 18.62 -3.54 3.45
N PRO A 258 17.92 -3.12 4.52
CA PRO A 258 17.70 -3.95 5.70
C PRO A 258 16.81 -5.16 5.41
N ILE A 259 16.15 -5.17 4.25
CA ILE A 259 15.32 -6.27 3.74
C ILE A 259 15.89 -6.74 2.40
N PRO A 260 16.04 -8.07 2.18
CA PRO A 260 16.47 -8.60 0.89
C PRO A 260 15.53 -8.16 -0.25
N ILE A 261 16.09 -7.50 -1.25
CA ILE A 261 15.37 -7.13 -2.48
C ILE A 261 15.63 -8.21 -3.52
N LYS A 262 14.56 -8.81 -4.03
CA LYS A 262 14.57 -9.79 -5.13
C LYS A 262 14.05 -9.14 -6.40
N TYR A 263 14.23 -9.84 -7.52
CA TYR A 263 13.82 -9.37 -8.84
C TYR A 263 13.06 -10.46 -9.58
N ARG A 264 12.02 -10.06 -10.31
CA ARG A 264 11.26 -10.95 -11.20
C ARG A 264 11.12 -10.33 -12.57
N ASP A 265 11.00 -11.18 -13.59
CA ASP A 265 10.51 -10.75 -14.89
C ASP A 265 8.98 -10.62 -14.83
N SER A 266 8.46 -9.56 -15.42
CA SER A 266 7.03 -9.38 -15.67
C SER A 266 6.87 -8.67 -17.01
N ASN A 267 6.44 -9.40 -18.04
CA ASN A 267 6.27 -8.88 -19.40
C ASN A 267 7.54 -8.19 -19.96
N GLY A 268 8.73 -8.75 -19.68
CA GLY A 268 10.02 -8.22 -20.13
C GLY A 268 10.57 -7.06 -19.29
N TYR A 269 9.89 -6.68 -18.21
CA TYR A 269 10.39 -5.71 -17.23
C TYR A 269 10.97 -6.44 -16.02
N ILE A 270 12.12 -5.94 -15.54
CA ILE A 270 12.71 -6.37 -14.27
C ILE A 270 12.02 -5.60 -13.15
N ILE A 271 11.23 -6.29 -12.34
CA ILE A 271 10.46 -5.71 -11.24
C ILE A 271 11.14 -6.06 -9.91
N PRO A 272 11.63 -5.07 -9.15
CA PRO A 272 12.11 -5.28 -7.79
C PRO A 272 10.94 -5.57 -6.85
N PHE A 273 11.12 -6.53 -5.95
CA PHE A 273 10.13 -6.86 -4.93
C PHE A 273 10.79 -7.35 -3.63
N ILE A 274 10.04 -7.26 -2.54
CA ILE A 274 10.37 -7.91 -1.27
C ILE A 274 9.35 -9.01 -0.97
N GLU A 275 9.77 -10.01 -0.22
CA GLU A 275 8.90 -11.09 0.25
C GLU A 275 8.30 -10.75 1.60
N LEU A 276 6.98 -10.85 1.67
CA LEU A 276 6.19 -10.75 2.89
C LEU A 276 5.94 -12.18 3.38
N ASN A 277 6.62 -12.55 4.45
CA ASN A 277 6.62 -13.88 5.02
C ASN A 277 5.50 -13.98 6.05
N LEU A 278 4.40 -14.61 5.67
CA LEU A 278 3.20 -14.72 6.48
C LEU A 278 3.07 -16.10 7.11
N SER A 279 2.46 -16.14 8.29
CA SER A 279 2.02 -17.38 8.92
C SER A 279 1.09 -18.16 8.00
N LYS A 280 1.16 -19.49 8.02
CA LYS A 280 0.17 -20.31 7.31
C LYS A 280 -1.25 -20.12 7.84
N ASN A 281 -1.37 -19.74 9.11
CA ASN A 281 -2.66 -19.39 9.72
C ASN A 281 -3.24 -18.10 9.14
N SER A 282 -2.46 -17.30 8.40
CA SER A 282 -3.02 -16.16 7.67
C SER A 282 -3.94 -16.57 6.54
N LEU A 283 -3.87 -17.82 6.05
CA LEU A 283 -4.73 -18.31 4.97
C LEU A 283 -6.06 -18.82 5.53
N GLU A 284 -7.15 -18.12 5.19
CA GLU A 284 -8.51 -18.55 5.54
C GLU A 284 -9.14 -19.41 4.43
N SER A 285 -8.99 -18.95 3.18
CA SER A 285 -9.68 -19.57 2.06
C SER A 285 -8.96 -19.42 0.73
N VAL A 286 -9.28 -20.31 -0.21
CA VAL A 286 -8.94 -20.14 -1.62
C VAL A 286 -10.19 -20.36 -2.46
N THR A 287 -10.53 -19.37 -3.29
CA THR A 287 -11.68 -19.41 -4.19
C THR A 287 -11.21 -19.63 -5.63
N LEU A 288 -11.83 -20.60 -6.30
CA LEU A 288 -11.67 -20.85 -7.73
C LEU A 288 -12.53 -19.84 -8.50
N ALA A 289 -11.93 -19.23 -9.54
CA ALA A 289 -12.66 -18.34 -10.44
C ALA A 289 -13.88 -19.02 -11.08
N PRO A 290 -14.84 -18.25 -11.62
CA PRO A 290 -15.93 -18.79 -12.43
C PRO A 290 -15.41 -19.65 -13.59
N ILE A 291 -15.72 -20.94 -13.57
CA ILE A 291 -15.42 -21.89 -14.66
C ILE A 291 -16.72 -22.22 -15.39
N GLY A 292 -16.74 -22.16 -16.72
CA GLY A 292 -17.87 -22.63 -17.51
C GLY A 292 -17.80 -24.13 -17.81
N CYS A 293 -17.61 -24.95 -16.77
CA CYS A 293 -17.68 -26.40 -16.86
C CYS A 293 -18.89 -26.95 -16.09
N GLU A 294 -19.19 -28.23 -16.29
CA GLU A 294 -20.25 -28.93 -15.57
C GLU A 294 -20.03 -28.89 -14.05
N LYS A 295 -21.13 -28.90 -13.30
CA LYS A 295 -21.11 -28.78 -11.83
C LYS A 295 -20.22 -29.83 -11.17
N GLU A 296 -20.27 -31.07 -11.64
CA GLU A 296 -19.45 -32.18 -11.14
C GLU A 296 -17.94 -31.88 -11.27
N MET A 297 -17.52 -31.29 -12.38
CA MET A 297 -16.13 -30.89 -12.58
C MET A 297 -15.71 -29.76 -11.63
N LYS A 298 -16.61 -28.79 -11.36
CA LYS A 298 -16.35 -27.73 -10.35
C LYS A 298 -16.14 -28.33 -8.96
N ASP A 299 -16.96 -29.31 -8.58
CA ASP A 299 -16.88 -29.97 -7.28
C ASP A 299 -15.57 -30.79 -7.16
N ILE A 300 -15.18 -31.50 -8.22
CA ILE A 300 -13.89 -32.21 -8.28
C ILE A 300 -12.71 -31.24 -8.12
N GLN A 301 -12.70 -30.10 -8.83
CA GLN A 301 -11.61 -29.12 -8.72
C GLN A 301 -11.50 -28.53 -7.32
N LYS A 302 -12.65 -28.27 -6.67
CA LYS A 302 -12.67 -27.85 -5.26
C LYS A 302 -12.05 -28.91 -4.35
N THR A 303 -12.42 -30.19 -4.48
CA THR A 303 -11.85 -31.26 -3.66
C THR A 303 -10.34 -31.41 -3.88
N ILE A 304 -9.87 -31.29 -5.13
CA ILE A 304 -8.43 -31.31 -5.45
C ILE A 304 -7.71 -30.12 -4.79
N LEU A 305 -8.31 -28.93 -4.81
CA LEU A 305 -7.77 -27.75 -4.14
C LEU A 305 -7.65 -27.99 -2.62
N GLU A 306 -8.67 -28.55 -1.99
CA GLU A 306 -8.65 -28.85 -0.55
C GLU A 306 -7.59 -29.90 -0.18
N ASP A 307 -7.45 -30.98 -0.97
CA ASP A 307 -6.35 -31.96 -0.81
C ASP A 307 -4.98 -31.30 -0.97
N MET A 308 -4.82 -30.42 -1.96
CA MET A 308 -3.58 -29.67 -2.18
C MET A 308 -3.24 -28.77 -0.98
N LEU A 309 -4.21 -28.01 -0.45
CA LEU A 309 -4.02 -27.16 0.73
C LEU A 309 -3.62 -28.00 1.95
N CYS A 310 -4.29 -29.13 2.17
CA CYS A 310 -3.97 -30.07 3.24
C CYS A 310 -2.54 -30.61 3.11
N ARG A 311 -2.12 -31.05 1.93
CA ARG A 311 -0.75 -31.53 1.65
C ARG A 311 0.30 -30.44 1.84
N TYR A 312 -0.07 -29.19 1.57
CA TYR A 312 0.79 -28.03 1.83
C TYR A 312 0.74 -27.57 3.28
N GLY A 313 0.02 -28.26 4.18
CA GLY A 313 -0.03 -27.94 5.61
C GLY A 313 -0.88 -26.72 5.95
N TYR A 314 -1.87 -26.39 5.12
CA TYR A 314 -2.85 -25.35 5.40
C TYR A 314 -4.17 -25.97 5.89
N SER A 315 -4.82 -25.31 6.86
CA SER A 315 -6.17 -25.64 7.35
C SER A 315 -7.29 -24.90 6.61
N ALA A 316 -6.94 -24.16 5.56
CA ALA A 316 -7.84 -23.31 4.79
C ALA A 316 -8.84 -24.11 3.95
N LYS A 317 -9.97 -23.48 3.62
CA LYS A 317 -11.05 -24.10 2.83
C LYS A 317 -11.03 -23.69 1.36
N GLY A 318 -11.49 -24.59 0.50
CA GLY A 318 -11.71 -24.33 -0.92
C GLY A 318 -13.13 -23.87 -1.21
N TYR A 319 -13.27 -22.88 -2.11
CA TYR A 319 -14.57 -22.40 -2.58
C TYR A 319 -14.61 -22.31 -4.10
N ASN A 320 -15.82 -22.37 -4.65
CA ASN A 320 -16.09 -21.95 -6.01
C ASN A 320 -16.68 -20.55 -5.96
N SER A 321 -16.32 -19.69 -6.90
CA SER A 321 -16.99 -18.42 -7.11
C SER A 321 -18.50 -18.65 -7.29
N GLY A 322 -19.30 -17.78 -6.67
CA GLY A 322 -20.75 -17.72 -6.83
C GLY A 322 -21.20 -16.97 -8.08
N ILE A 323 -20.26 -16.39 -8.83
CA ILE A 323 -20.56 -15.69 -10.08
C ILE A 323 -20.74 -16.70 -11.21
N ASP A 324 -21.93 -16.68 -11.82
CA ASP A 324 -22.18 -17.39 -13.07
C ASP A 324 -21.64 -16.60 -14.26
N MET A 325 -20.73 -17.22 -15.04
CA MET A 325 -20.41 -16.68 -16.36
C MET A 325 -21.56 -16.96 -17.31
N ARG A 326 -22.37 -15.93 -17.57
CA ARG A 326 -23.27 -15.93 -18.72
C ARG A 326 -22.40 -15.74 -19.96
N TYR A 327 -22.35 -16.79 -20.79
CA TYR A 327 -21.74 -16.76 -22.11
C TYR A 327 -22.51 -15.86 -23.08
#